data_AF-A0A8I0H4F2-F1
#
_entry.id   AF-A0A8I0H4F2-F1
#
_cell.length_a   1.000
_cell.length_b   1.000
_cell.length_c   1.000
_cell.angle_alpha   90.00
_cell.angle_beta   90.00
_cell.angle_gamma   90.00
#
_symmetry.space_group_name_H-M   'P 1'
#
loop_
_entity.id
_entity.type
_entity.pdbx_description
1 polymer ?
#
loop_
_entity_poly.entity_id
_entity_poly.type
_entity_poly.pdbx_seq_one_letter_code
_entity_poly.pdbx_strand_id
1 'polypeptide(L)'
;ADMVRRAMSKKKVKDIEKERGAFIRGDASRNISGCVANGIPEDVAASIYNEMYDFANYAFNKAHSVCYAVIAYQTAWFKCYYPREYMAAL
;
A
#
# COMPACT_ATOMS: atom_id res chain seq x y z
N ALA A 1 7.29 -2.43 -7.82
CA ALA A 1 6.39 -1.90 -6.77
C ALA A 1 6.98 -2.01 -5.35
N ASP A 2 7.42 -3.18 -4.86
CA ASP A 2 7.91 -3.29 -3.45
C ASP A 2 9.17 -2.44 -3.16
N MET A 3 10.06 -2.23 -4.14
CA MET A 3 11.22 -1.34 -3.98
C MET A 3 10.82 0.11 -3.71
N VAL A 4 9.77 0.61 -4.38
CA VAL A 4 9.21 1.96 -4.15
C VAL A 4 8.66 2.06 -2.74
N ARG A 5 7.90 1.06 -2.28
CA ARG A 5 7.38 1.01 -0.91
C ARG A 5 8.51 1.03 0.13
N ARG A 6 9.58 0.27 -0.09
CA ARG A 6 10.76 0.24 0.80
C ARG A 6 11.52 1.57 0.78
N ALA A 7 11.67 2.19 -0.38
CA ALA A 7 12.33 3.49 -0.53
C ALA A 7 11.56 4.60 0.19
N MET A 8 10.23 4.61 0.04
CA MET A 8 9.34 5.53 0.76
C MET A 8 9.41 5.33 2.27
N SER A 9 9.37 4.07 2.74
CA SER A 9 9.48 3.77 4.18
C SER A 9 10.81 4.19 4.81
N LYS A 10 11.91 4.18 4.04
CA LYS A 10 13.25 4.59 4.50
C LYS A 10 13.56 6.08 4.30
N LYS A 11 12.64 6.86 3.73
CA LYS A 11 12.76 8.32 3.48
C LYS A 11 14.08 8.75 2.79
N LYS A 12 14.63 7.89 1.92
CA LYS A 12 15.85 8.21 1.17
C LYS A 12 15.52 9.10 -0.03
N VAL A 13 15.64 10.41 0.15
CA VAL A 13 15.23 11.43 -0.84
C VAL A 13 15.76 11.14 -2.25
N LYS A 14 17.05 10.79 -2.38
CA LYS A 14 17.67 10.46 -3.68
C LYS A 14 17.05 9.24 -4.37
N ASP A 15 16.71 8.21 -3.60
CA ASP A 15 16.10 6.99 -4.15
C ASP A 15 14.63 7.26 -4.54
N ILE A 16 13.92 8.08 -3.76
CA ILE A 16 12.54 8.48 -4.02
C ILE A 16 12.45 9.31 -5.31
N GLU A 17 13.33 10.29 -5.50
CA GLU A 17 13.36 11.10 -6.73
C GLU A 17 13.70 10.25 -7.96
N LYS A 18 14.62 9.28 -7.82
CA LYS A 18 14.94 8.35 -8.89
C LYS A 18 13.74 7.48 -9.27
N GLU A 19 13.01 6.94 -8.29
CA GLU A 19 11.79 6.16 -8.55
C GLU A 19 10.64 7.05 -9.10
N ARG A 20 10.57 8.33 -8.71
CA ARG A 20 9.61 9.29 -9.29
C ARG A 20 9.87 9.50 -10.78
N GLY A 21 11.13 9.69 -11.17
CA GLY A 21 11.53 9.79 -12.58
C GLY A 21 11.16 8.54 -13.37
N ALA A 22 11.47 7.36 -12.81
CA ALA A 22 11.12 6.07 -13.42
C ALA A 22 9.60 5.83 -13.53
N PHE A 23 8.82 6.31 -12.56
CA PHE A 23 7.35 6.21 -12.59
C PHE A 23 6.74 7.07 -13.70
N ILE A 24 7.18 8.32 -13.81
CA ILE A 24 6.60 9.28 -14.76
C ILE A 24 7.08 8.98 -16.20
N ARG A 25 8.40 8.94 -16.41
CA ARG A 25 9.03 8.90 -17.74
C ARG A 25 9.50 7.51 -18.16
N GLY A 26 9.47 6.55 -17.26
CA GLY A 26 9.96 5.20 -17.50
C GLY A 26 11.46 5.04 -17.20
N ASP A 27 11.91 3.79 -17.23
CA ASP A 27 13.31 3.41 -17.08
C ASP A 27 13.59 2.20 -17.97
N ALA A 28 14.26 2.45 -19.10
CA ALA A 28 14.60 1.42 -20.09
C ALA A 28 15.51 0.34 -19.51
N SER A 29 16.38 0.67 -18.54
CA SER A 29 17.29 -0.30 -17.92
C SER A 29 16.56 -1.34 -17.06
N ARG A 30 15.38 -0.96 -16.54
CA ARG A 30 14.52 -1.81 -15.70
C ARG A 30 13.26 -2.29 -16.41
N ASN A 31 13.17 -2.04 -17.72
CA ASN A 31 12.01 -2.37 -18.55
C ASN A 31 10.68 -1.77 -18.00
N ILE A 32 10.73 -0.51 -17.58
CA ILE A 32 9.58 0.25 -17.07
C ILE A 32 9.16 1.25 -18.16
N SER A 33 7.94 1.13 -18.69
CA SER A 33 7.44 2.05 -19.73
C SER A 33 7.20 3.47 -19.23
N GLY A 34 6.79 3.62 -17.97
CA GLY A 34 6.41 4.92 -17.39
C GLY A 34 5.00 5.36 -17.75
N CYS A 35 4.43 6.26 -16.95
CA CYS A 35 3.06 6.76 -17.12
C CYS A 35 2.85 7.52 -18.44
N VAL A 36 3.83 8.33 -18.86
CA VAL A 36 3.73 9.13 -20.09
C VAL A 36 3.67 8.25 -21.33
N ALA A 37 4.45 7.17 -21.39
CA ALA A 37 4.41 6.22 -22.50
C ALA A 37 3.08 5.44 -22.57
N ASN A 38 2.36 5.33 -21.45
CA ASN A 38 1.03 4.73 -21.37
C ASN A 38 -0.11 5.74 -21.65
N GLY A 39 0.21 6.96 -22.10
CA GLY A 39 -0.75 7.99 -22.46
C GLY A 39 -1.28 8.81 -21.28
N ILE A 40 -0.67 8.71 -20.10
CA ILE A 40 -1.06 9.50 -18.92
C ILE A 40 -0.27 10.81 -18.93
N PRO A 41 -0.93 11.98 -18.84
CA PRO A 41 -0.26 13.27 -18.71
C PRO A 41 0.72 13.32 -17.52
N GLU A 42 1.85 14.00 -17.70
CA GLU A 42 2.93 14.05 -16.71
C GLU A 42 2.49 14.72 -15.39
N ASP A 43 1.65 15.75 -15.47
CA ASP A 43 1.05 16.44 -14.33
C ASP A 43 0.15 15.51 -13.50
N VAL A 44 -0.70 14.72 -14.16
CA VAL A 44 -1.56 13.73 -13.51
C VAL A 44 -0.72 12.63 -12.85
N ALA A 45 0.29 12.11 -13.57
CA ALA A 45 1.19 11.11 -13.01
C ALA A 45 1.96 11.63 -11.79
N ALA A 46 2.40 12.90 -11.84
CA ALA A 46 3.07 13.56 -10.72
C ALA A 46 2.14 13.74 -9.51
N SER A 47 0.88 14.11 -9.73
CA SER A 47 -0.12 14.23 -8.66
C SER A 47 -0.35 12.90 -7.96
N ILE A 48 -0.59 11.82 -8.73
CA ILE A 48 -0.79 10.47 -8.19
C ILE A 48 0.43 10.01 -7.39
N TYR A 49 1.65 10.28 -7.87
CA TYR A 49 2.86 9.92 -7.14
C TYR A 49 2.96 10.63 -5.78
N ASN A 50 2.60 11.91 -5.72
CA ASN A 50 2.60 12.66 -4.46
C ASN A 50 1.57 12.11 -3.47
N GLU A 51 0.36 11.77 -3.93
CA GLU A 51 -0.65 11.13 -3.09
C GLU A 51 -0.17 9.77 -2.56
N MET A 52 0.49 8.97 -3.40
CA MET A 52 1.10 7.70 -2.99
C MET A 52 2.20 7.91 -1.93
N TYR A 53 3.01 8.95 -2.08
CA TYR A 53 4.07 9.31 -1.14
C TYR A 53 3.51 9.69 0.23
N ASP A 54 2.47 10.52 0.25
CA ASP A 54 1.82 10.93 1.50
C ASP A 54 1.15 9.73 2.18
N PHE A 55 0.42 8.91 1.43
CA PHE A 55 -0.27 7.72 1.95
C PHE A 55 0.70 6.66 2.47
N ALA A 56 1.90 6.53 1.88
CA ALA A 56 2.90 5.54 2.28
C ALA A 56 3.36 5.69 3.74
N ASN A 57 3.23 6.88 4.34
CA ASN A 57 3.55 7.10 5.76
C ASN A 57 2.54 6.43 6.71
N TYR A 58 1.32 6.18 6.26
CA TYR A 58 0.22 5.61 7.06
C TYR A 58 -0.24 4.25 6.55
N ALA A 59 0.24 3.82 5.39
CA ALA A 59 -0.12 2.56 4.78
C ALA A 59 0.27 1.37 5.69
N PHE A 60 -0.70 0.53 6.00
CA PHE A 60 -0.50 -0.65 6.83
C PHE A 60 -0.46 -1.93 6.00
N ASN A 61 0.21 -2.97 6.51
CA ASN A 61 0.32 -4.23 5.80
C ASN A 61 -1.05 -4.95 5.75
N LYS A 62 -1.60 -5.06 4.54
CA LYS A 62 -2.90 -5.71 4.30
C LYS A 62 -2.96 -7.17 4.77
N ALA A 63 -1.92 -7.96 4.54
CA ALA A 63 -1.91 -9.37 4.94
C ALA A 63 -1.99 -9.50 6.47
N HIS A 64 -1.23 -8.68 7.20
CA HIS A 64 -1.32 -8.63 8.66
C HIS A 64 -2.71 -8.21 9.13
N SER A 65 -3.28 -7.13 8.58
CA SER A 65 -4.65 -6.70 8.93
C SER A 65 -5.70 -7.78 8.69
N VAL A 66 -5.62 -8.50 7.56
CA VAL A 66 -6.61 -9.53 7.20
C VAL A 66 -6.58 -10.70 8.18
N CYS A 67 -5.38 -11.16 8.58
CA CYS A 67 -5.28 -12.26 9.55
C CYS A 67 -5.98 -11.94 10.87
N TYR A 68 -5.80 -10.73 11.42
CA TYR A 68 -6.47 -10.32 12.65
C TYR A 68 -7.96 -10.03 12.44
N ALA A 69 -8.34 -9.46 11.29
CA ALA A 69 -9.74 -9.20 10.96
C ALA A 69 -10.57 -10.49 10.89
N VAL A 70 -10.00 -11.59 10.37
CA VAL A 70 -10.66 -12.90 10.35
C VAL A 70 -10.96 -13.39 11.77
N ILE A 71 -9.99 -13.31 12.68
CA ILE A 71 -10.17 -13.71 14.08
C ILE A 71 -11.23 -12.82 14.74
N ALA A 72 -11.15 -11.50 14.58
CA ALA A 72 -12.13 -10.56 15.13
C ALA A 72 -13.55 -10.81 14.60
N TYR A 73 -13.68 -11.16 13.31
CA TYR A 73 -14.96 -11.51 12.73
C TYR A 73 -15.51 -12.81 13.32
N GLN A 74 -14.67 -13.85 13.46
CA GLN A 74 -15.06 -15.11 14.07
C GLN A 74 -15.50 -14.93 15.54
N THR A 75 -14.77 -14.15 16.33
CA THR A 75 -15.16 -13.87 17.72
C THR A 75 -16.47 -13.08 17.80
N ALA A 76 -16.67 -12.09 16.93
CA ALA A 76 -17.93 -11.36 16.85
C ALA A 76 -19.09 -12.27 16.44
N TRP A 77 -18.86 -13.21 15.53
CA TRP A 77 -19.84 -14.19 15.11
C TRP A 77 -20.26 -15.10 16.28
N PHE A 78 -19.29 -15.67 17.01
CA PHE A 78 -19.61 -16.48 18.20
C PHE A 78 -20.32 -15.66 19.29
N LYS A 79 -19.90 -14.42 19.52
CA LYS A 79 -20.56 -13.53 20.48
C LYS A 79 -22.01 -13.22 20.09
N CYS A 80 -22.32 -13.16 18.79
CA CYS A 80 -23.66 -12.88 18.28
C CYS A 80 -24.59 -14.09 18.36
N TYR A 81 -24.14 -15.27 17.92
CA TYR A 81 -24.99 -16.46 17.80
C TYR A 81 -24.93 -17.41 19.00
N TYR A 82 -23.83 -17.39 19.76
CA TYR A 82 -23.60 -18.25 20.94
C TYR A 82 -23.14 -17.43 22.15
N PRO A 83 -23.92 -16.42 22.58
CA PRO A 83 -23.47 -15.47 23.58
C PRO A 83 -23.21 -16.08 24.96
N ARG A 84 -23.95 -17.13 25.35
CA ARG A 84 -23.81 -17.76 26.68
C ARG A 84 -22.53 -18.57 26.75
N GLU A 85 -22.31 -19.41 25.76
CA GLU A 85 -21.11 -20.23 25.59
C GLU A 85 -19.88 -19.34 25.40
N TYR A 86 -20.00 -18.29 24.59
CA TYR A 86 -18.91 -17.32 24.38
C TYR A 86 -18.54 -16.58 25.67
N MET A 87 -19.51 -16.12 26.47
CA MET A 87 -19.23 -15.46 27.75
C MET A 87 -18.70 -16.43 28.82
N ALA A 88 -19.07 -17.71 28.76
CA ALA A 88 -18.52 -18.74 29.64
C ALA A 88 -17.07 -19.13 29.27
N ALA A 89 -16.68 -18.94 28.00
CA ALA A 89 -15.33 -19.21 27.50
C ALA A 89 -14.35 -18.03 27.65
N LEU A 90 -14.83 -16.88 28.14
CA LEU A 90 -14.10 -15.61 28.26
C LEU A 90 -13.32 -15.53 29.59
#